data_AF-A0A6V7TLU5-F1
#
_entry.id   AF-A0A6V7TLU5-F1
#
_cell.length_a   1.000
_cell.length_b   1.000
_cell.length_c   1.000
_cell.angle_alpha   90.00
_cell.angle_beta   90.00
_cell.angle_gamma   90.00
#
_symmetry.space_group_name_H-M   'P 1'
#
loop_
_entity.id
_entity.type
_entity.pdbx_description
1 polymer ?
#
loop_
_entity_poly.entity_id
_entity_poly.type
_entity_poly.pdbx_seq_one_letter_code
_entity_poly.pdbx_strand_id
1 'polypeptide(L)'
;DLETMQHQPSGNGKKHEPNFICAKVTCPECILKEEEECKVCGNKRIVTFSHKAFTRTTVDKMVVTPNPLEAFIVWLLDELPQEFDTIAFSHFGGRFDMVLVFKELFLRGKLNLLRK
;
A
#
# COMPACT_ATOMS: atom_id res chain seq x y z
N ASP A 1 -15.39 -0.79 10.38
CA ASP A 1 -14.83 0.03 9.30
C ASP A 1 -13.91 1.05 9.93
N LEU A 2 -12.62 0.91 9.65
CA LEU A 2 -11.59 1.79 10.20
C LEU A 2 -11.56 3.05 9.33
N GLU A 3 -11.55 4.24 9.94
CA GLU A 3 -11.16 5.45 9.22
C GLU A 3 -9.72 5.27 8.69
N THR A 4 -9.39 5.85 7.53
CA THR A 4 -8.08 5.65 6.85
C THR A 4 -6.96 6.52 7.41
N MET A 5 -7.29 7.50 8.26
CA MET A 5 -6.32 8.32 8.98
C MET A 5 -6.71 8.50 10.44
N GLN A 6 -5.70 8.61 11.31
CA GLN A 6 -5.88 9.03 12.69
C GLN A 6 -5.06 10.29 12.98
N HIS A 7 -5.64 11.20 13.76
CA HIS A 7 -4.93 12.35 14.29
C HIS A 7 -4.19 11.93 15.55
N GLN A 8 -2.86 11.95 15.54
CA GLN A 8 -2.09 11.90 16.77
C GLN A 8 -1.83 13.31 17.30
N PRO A 9 -2.04 13.57 18.61
CA PRO A 9 -1.67 14.84 19.21
C PRO A 9 -0.15 14.98 19.23
N SER A 10 0.36 16.02 18.58
CA SER A 10 1.77 16.44 18.67
C SER A 10 1.81 17.88 19.18
N GLY A 11 2.82 18.22 19.99
CA GLY A 11 2.87 19.45 20.81
C GLY A 11 2.59 20.78 20.09
N ASN A 12 2.74 20.85 18.76
CA ASN A 12 2.43 22.04 17.95
C ASN A 12 1.50 21.77 16.73
N GLY A 13 0.73 20.67 16.73
CA GLY A 13 -0.24 20.37 15.65
C GLY A 13 -0.80 18.95 15.66
N LYS A 14 -1.78 18.67 14.78
CA LYS A 14 -2.27 17.31 14.54
C LYS A 14 -1.35 16.61 13.54
N LYS A 15 -0.72 15.50 13.93
CA LYS A 15 0.02 14.66 12.99
C LYS A 15 -0.97 13.69 12.36
N HIS A 16 -1.13 13.78 11.03
CA HIS A 16 -1.93 12.84 10.26
C HIS A 16 -1.09 11.61 9.98
N GLU A 17 -1.52 10.45 10.47
CA GLU A 17 -0.86 9.17 10.21
C GLU A 17 -1.84 8.16 9.61
N PRO A 18 -1.45 7.43 8.55
CA PRO A 18 -2.26 6.34 8.00
C PRO A 18 -2.36 5.19 9.01
N ASN A 19 -3.57 4.88 9.44
CA ASN A 19 -3.86 3.74 10.32
C ASN A 19 -4.40 2.52 9.54
N PHE A 20 -4.70 2.70 8.25
CA PHE A 20 -5.14 1.66 7.33
C PHE A 20 -4.73 1.98 5.89
N ILE A 21 -4.14 1.00 5.20
CA ILE A 21 -3.82 1.03 3.77
C ILE A 21 -4.33 -0.27 3.14
N CYS A 22 -5.01 -0.16 2.01
CA CYS A 22 -5.43 -1.29 1.19
C CYS A 22 -4.79 -1.17 -0.20
N ALA A 23 -4.15 -2.23 -0.65
CA ALA A 23 -3.53 -2.31 -1.96
C ALA A 23 -4.18 -3.43 -2.78
N LYS A 24 -4.53 -3.12 -4.02
CA LYS A 24 -4.95 -4.11 -5.02
C LYS A 24 -3.89 -4.20 -6.12
N VAL A 25 -3.29 -5.38 -6.30
CA VAL A 25 -2.37 -5.67 -7.41
C VAL A 25 -3.18 -6.20 -8.59
N THR A 26 -2.94 -5.63 -9.76
CA THR A 26 -3.54 -6.12 -11.02
C THR A 26 -2.63 -5.83 -12.21
N CYS A 27 -2.71 -6.63 -13.26
CA CYS A 27 -2.03 -6.44 -14.54
C CYS A 27 -3.07 -6.28 -15.66
N PRO A 28 -2.68 -5.79 -16.87
CA PRO A 28 -3.63 -5.59 -17.97
C PRO A 28 -4.42 -6.85 -18.33
N GLU A 29 -3.77 -8.03 -18.33
CA GLU A 29 -4.45 -9.30 -18.59
C GLU A 29 -5.49 -9.62 -17.50
N CYS A 30 -5.13 -9.45 -16.21
CA CYS A 30 -6.04 -9.69 -15.09
C CYS A 30 -7.20 -8.69 -14.99
N ILE A 31 -7.07 -7.50 -15.60
CA ILE A 31 -8.18 -6.55 -15.73
C ILE A 31 -9.22 -7.09 -16.74
N LEU A 32 -8.77 -7.79 -17.79
CA LEU A 32 -9.63 -8.31 -18.84
C LEU A 32 -10.19 -9.71 -18.51
N LYS A 33 -9.37 -10.56 -17.91
CA LYS A 33 -9.70 -11.94 -17.54
C LYS A 33 -9.08 -12.24 -16.18
N GLU A 34 -9.90 -12.51 -15.18
CA GLU A 34 -9.39 -12.89 -13.86
C GLU A 34 -8.69 -14.26 -13.95
N GLU A 35 -7.38 -14.25 -14.12
CA GLU A 35 -6.53 -15.45 -14.27
C GLU A 35 -6.00 -15.91 -12.92
N GLU A 36 -6.47 -17.02 -12.34
CA GLU A 36 -6.11 -17.44 -10.97
C GLU A 36 -4.59 -17.57 -10.71
N GLU A 37 -3.80 -18.01 -11.69
CA GLU A 37 -2.35 -18.26 -11.57
C GLU A 37 -1.48 -17.20 -12.28
N CYS A 38 -1.91 -15.93 -12.22
CA CYS A 38 -1.15 -14.84 -12.84
C CYS A 38 0.23 -14.65 -12.19
N LYS A 39 1.31 -14.79 -12.96
CA LYS A 39 2.69 -14.56 -12.48
C LYS A 39 2.95 -13.11 -12.04
N VAL A 40 2.22 -12.14 -12.61
CA VAL A 40 2.35 -10.71 -12.28
C VAL A 40 1.59 -10.38 -10.99
N CYS A 41 0.31 -10.78 -10.91
CA CYS A 41 -0.56 -10.41 -9.79
C CYS A 41 -0.40 -11.35 -8.58
N GLY A 42 0.05 -12.58 -8.82
CA GLY A 42 0.10 -13.65 -7.85
C GLY A 42 -1.28 -14.00 -7.26
N ASN A 43 -1.23 -14.77 -6.17
CA ASN A 43 -2.40 -15.26 -5.45
C ASN A 43 -2.89 -14.28 -4.36
N LYS A 44 -2.12 -13.23 -4.07
CA LYS A 44 -2.43 -12.24 -3.02
C LYS A 44 -2.62 -10.88 -3.65
N ARG A 45 -3.81 -10.65 -4.19
CA ARG A 45 -4.15 -9.43 -4.94
C ARG A 45 -4.60 -8.31 -4.04
N ILE A 46 -5.32 -8.62 -2.97
CA ILE A 46 -5.84 -7.65 -2.00
C ILE A 46 -5.06 -7.80 -0.70
N VAL A 47 -4.15 -6.87 -0.46
CA VAL A 47 -3.30 -6.82 0.74
C VAL A 47 -3.65 -5.59 1.54
N THR A 48 -3.80 -5.74 2.87
CA THR A 48 -4.07 -4.63 3.78
C THR A 48 -2.98 -4.48 4.83
N PHE A 49 -2.72 -3.24 5.24
CA PHE A 49 -1.79 -2.86 6.28
C PHE A 49 -2.56 -2.00 7.29
N SER A 50 -2.64 -2.42 8.55
CA SER A 50 -3.50 -1.74 9.51
C SER A 50 -2.99 -1.82 10.94
N HIS A 51 -3.34 -0.83 11.77
CA HIS A 51 -3.04 -0.84 13.21
C HIS A 51 -3.73 -1.99 13.97
N LYS A 52 -4.87 -2.44 13.46
CA LYS A 52 -5.71 -3.45 14.11
C LYS A 52 -6.26 -4.43 13.08
N ALA A 53 -6.43 -5.68 13.51
CA ALA A 53 -7.14 -6.67 12.73
C ALA A 53 -8.61 -6.29 12.54
N PHE A 54 -9.21 -6.75 11.45
CA PHE A 54 -10.63 -6.64 11.17
C PHE A 54 -11.15 -7.99 10.66
N THR A 55 -12.45 -8.26 10.83
CA THR A 55 -13.01 -9.59 10.54
C THR A 55 -14.15 -9.57 9.53
N ARG A 56 -14.63 -8.39 9.14
CA ARG A 56 -15.82 -8.22 8.30
C ARG A 56 -15.53 -8.11 6.80
N THR A 57 -14.28 -7.97 6.42
CA THR A 57 -13.87 -7.75 5.02
C THR A 57 -12.89 -8.84 4.62
N THR A 58 -13.21 -9.57 3.55
CA THR A 58 -12.34 -10.59 2.99
C THR A 58 -11.20 -9.92 2.22
N VAL A 59 -9.97 -10.31 2.56
CA VAL A 59 -8.72 -9.86 1.92
C VAL A 59 -7.78 -11.05 1.82
N ASP A 60 -6.87 -11.05 0.86
CA ASP A 60 -5.95 -12.18 0.64
C ASP A 60 -4.81 -12.19 1.67
N LYS A 61 -4.40 -11.01 2.15
CA LYS A 61 -3.39 -10.84 3.21
C LYS A 61 -3.73 -9.65 4.09
N MET A 62 -3.69 -9.85 5.40
CA MET A 62 -3.83 -8.80 6.41
C MET A 62 -2.52 -8.67 7.18
N VAL A 63 -1.89 -7.50 7.09
CA VAL A 63 -0.68 -7.14 7.82
C VAL A 63 -1.07 -6.20 8.95
N VAL A 64 -1.05 -6.72 10.19
CA VAL A 64 -1.34 -5.93 11.38
C VAL A 64 -0.02 -5.39 11.93
N THR A 65 0.14 -4.07 11.96
CA THR A 65 1.41 -3.40 12.30
C THR A 65 1.14 -2.04 12.94
N PRO A 66 1.99 -1.57 13.89
CA PRO A 66 1.91 -0.20 14.40
C PRO A 66 2.28 0.87 13.36
N ASN A 67 2.95 0.51 12.25
CA ASN A 67 3.36 1.45 11.19
C ASN A 67 2.89 0.96 9.80
N PRO A 68 1.60 1.18 9.42
CA PRO A 68 1.03 0.67 8.18
C PRO A 68 1.69 1.22 6.93
N LEU A 69 2.03 2.53 6.94
CA LEU A 69 2.70 3.18 5.82
C LEU A 69 4.07 2.57 5.55
N GLU A 70 4.88 2.38 6.60
CA GLU A 70 6.19 1.77 6.47
C GLU A 70 6.09 0.32 5.96
N ALA A 71 5.19 -0.48 6.53
CA ALA A 71 4.99 -1.86 6.09
C ALA A 71 4.51 -1.94 4.63
N PHE A 72 3.64 -1.00 4.21
CA PHE A 72 3.22 -0.88 2.82
C PHE A 72 4.40 -0.56 1.89
N ILE A 73 5.28 0.37 2.28
CA ILE A 73 6.47 0.73 1.48
C ILE A 73 7.43 -0.45 1.36
N VAL A 74 7.69 -1.19 2.46
CA VAL A 74 8.53 -2.39 2.42
C VAL A 74 7.92 -3.45 1.50
N TRP A 75 6.62 -3.70 1.62
CA TRP A 75 5.93 -4.65 0.73
C TRP A 75 6.01 -4.22 -0.74
N LEU A 76 5.77 -2.94 -1.04
CA LEU A 76 5.83 -2.38 -2.39
C LEU A 76 7.22 -2.54 -3.01
N LEU A 77 8.27 -2.33 -2.22
CA LEU A 77 9.65 -2.29 -2.71
C LEU A 77 10.33 -3.64 -2.72
N ASP A 78 10.03 -4.52 -1.76
CA ASP A 78 10.84 -5.71 -1.49
C ASP A 78 10.05 -7.02 -1.63
N GLU A 79 8.71 -6.98 -1.56
CA GLU A 79 7.85 -8.19 -1.70
C GLU A 79 7.18 -8.33 -3.07
N LEU A 80 6.99 -7.23 -3.82
CA LEU A 80 6.49 -7.33 -5.20
C LEU A 80 7.55 -7.94 -6.13
N PRO A 81 7.14 -8.60 -7.24
CA PRO A 81 8.09 -9.21 -8.17
C PRO A 81 9.08 -8.18 -8.70
N GLN A 82 10.37 -8.40 -8.40
CA GLN A 82 11.47 -7.49 -8.76
C GLN A 82 11.84 -7.56 -10.24
N GLU A 83 11.19 -8.43 -11.02
CA GLU A 83 11.37 -8.51 -12.47
C GLU A 83 10.76 -7.31 -13.22
N PHE A 84 9.93 -6.51 -12.53
CA PHE A 84 9.33 -5.30 -13.09
C PHE A 84 10.07 -4.06 -12.63
N ASP A 85 10.62 -3.30 -13.59
CA ASP A 85 11.34 -2.06 -13.32
C ASP A 85 10.41 -0.89 -12.93
N THR A 86 9.13 -0.99 -13.30
CA THR A 86 8.15 0.09 -13.15
C THR A 86 6.88 -0.41 -12.48
N ILE A 87 6.52 0.20 -11.36
CA ILE A 87 5.26 -0.04 -10.65
C ILE A 87 4.40 1.21 -10.75
N ALA A 88 3.28 1.11 -11.48
CA ALA A 88 2.24 2.12 -11.45
C ALA A 88 1.24 1.78 -10.34
N PHE A 89 1.02 2.70 -9.40
CA PHE A 89 -0.01 2.55 -8.39
C PHE A 89 -0.93 3.77 -8.37
N SER A 90 -2.21 3.51 -8.10
CA SER A 90 -3.25 4.52 -7.93
C SER A 90 -3.85 4.34 -6.54
N HIS A 91 -4.12 5.44 -5.85
CA HIS A 91 -4.73 5.42 -4.54
C HIS A 91 -6.23 5.68 -4.65
N PHE A 92 -7.02 4.96 -3.86
CA PHE A 92 -8.45 5.20 -3.67
C PHE A 92 -8.66 5.72 -2.25
N GLY A 93 -8.09 6.89 -1.96
CA GLY A 93 -8.01 7.46 -0.62
C GLY A 93 -7.99 8.99 -0.60
N GLY A 94 -7.72 9.58 0.56
CA GLY A 94 -7.69 11.04 0.70
C GLY A 94 -6.59 11.68 -0.14
N ARG A 95 -6.72 12.98 -0.43
CA ARG A 95 -5.75 13.77 -1.23
C ARG A 95 -4.29 13.64 -0.73
N PHE A 96 -4.09 13.32 0.56
CA PHE A 96 -2.78 13.28 1.18
C PHE A 96 -2.08 11.91 1.16
N ASP A 97 -2.78 10.84 0.81
CA ASP A 97 -2.24 9.48 0.94
C ASP A 97 -1.06 9.25 -0.02
N MET A 98 -1.16 9.74 -1.26
CA MET A 98 -0.04 9.74 -2.21
C MET A 98 1.14 10.55 -1.71
N VAL A 99 0.88 11.72 -1.11
CA VAL A 99 1.95 12.60 -0.62
C VAL A 99 2.76 11.92 0.47
N LEU A 100 2.09 11.16 1.36
CA LEU A 100 2.75 10.40 2.42
C LEU A 100 3.58 9.25 1.88
N VAL A 101 3.05 8.50 0.90
CA VAL A 101 3.78 7.42 0.21
C VAL A 101 5.00 7.97 -0.52
N PHE A 102 4.84 9.04 -1.31
CA PHE A 102 5.95 9.67 -2.03
C PHE A 102 7.02 10.22 -1.08
N LYS A 103 6.61 10.86 0.02
CA LYS A 103 7.55 11.34 1.05
C LYS A 103 8.39 10.18 1.61
N GLU A 104 7.77 9.06 1.94
CA GLU A 104 8.48 7.92 2.52
C GLU A 104 9.44 7.27 1.50
N LEU A 105 9.01 7.15 0.23
CA LEU A 105 9.88 6.71 -0.86
C LEU A 105 11.07 7.67 -1.08
N PHE A 106 10.82 8.98 -1.00
CA PHE A 106 11.86 10.01 -1.11
C PHE A 106 12.89 9.88 0.02
N LEU A 107 12.43 9.78 1.28
CA LEU A 107 13.29 9.70 2.45
C LEU A 107 14.15 8.42 2.45
N ARG A 108 13.66 7.32 1.89
CA ARG A 108 14.41 6.06 1.76
C ARG A 108 15.39 6.04 0.57
N GLY A 109 15.52 7.14 -0.17
CA GLY A 109 16.46 7.25 -1.30
C GLY A 109 16.10 6.39 -2.52
N LYS A 110 14.87 5.87 -2.61
CA LYS A 110 14.44 4.91 -3.64
C LYS A 110 13.77 5.58 -4.87
N LEU A 111 13.97 6.88 -5.08
CA LEU A 111 13.39 7.65 -6.20
C LEU A 111 13.85 7.26 -7.60
N ASN A 112 14.85 6.40 -7.71
CA ASN A 112 15.30 5.87 -9.00
C ASN A 112 14.28 4.90 -9.63
N LEU A 113 13.27 4.43 -8.88
CA LEU A 113 12.20 3.53 -9.36
C LEU A 113 11.05 4.25 -10.10
N LEU A 114 11.10 5.59 -10.22
CA LEU A 114 10.08 6.39 -10.92
C LEU A 114 10.60 7.03 -12.21
N ARG A 115 11.80 6.64 -12.65
CA ARG A 115 12.40 7.10 -13.91
C ARG A 115 12.96 5.91 -14.69
N LYS A 116 12.13 5.31 -15.54
CA LYS A 116 12.37 5.18 -17.00
C LYS A 116 11.15 4.60 -17.70
#